data_AF-A0A9E3X320-F1
#
_entry.id   AF-A0A9E3X320-F1
#
_cell.length_a   1.000
_cell.length_b   1.000
_cell.length_c   1.000
_cell.angle_alpha   90.00
_cell.angle_beta   90.00
_cell.angle_gamma   90.00
#
_symmetry.space_group_name_H-M   'P 1'
#
loop_
_entity.id
_entity.type
_entity.pdbx_description
1 polymer ?
#
loop_
_entity_poly.entity_id
_entity_poly.type
_entity_poly.pdbx_seq_one_letter_code
_entity_poly.pdbx_strand_id
1 'polypeptide(L)'
;KVGYNKVFGYYIEVTHTHADKVPDDYIRKQTLTNAERYITPDLKEYEALVLNADERRLEIEQQLFRELCQQVAGAYKYLLQLATLLAELDVYSALAEVALTRRYVRPVVDEGPGLEIVAGRHPVVELTLTEEPFVPNDTHLTPETAIHVLTGPNMAGKSTYLRQTALITLMAQIGSFVPADVAQIGVVDRIFTRIGASDEIHRGQSTFMVEMVETANILNHATNRSLLVLDEIGRGTSTYDGLAIAWAVIEYIHNHPGLRAKTLFATHYHELTELSERLPHVVNYNVAVDDSGNGEDVIFLRRILPGKADRSYGVHVSRMAGLPSAVINRAEEILADLERSGAAGPKRLFEPETKKGSKSALQVSLFADVHPVVEALRKLDVNGLTPLDALNRLYELQKMAGEG
;
A
#
# COMPACT_ATOMS: atom_id res chain seq x y z
N LYS A 1 54.88 27.78 -46.77
CA LYS A 1 54.16 26.59 -46.24
C LYS A 1 52.83 26.48 -46.97
N VAL A 2 52.35 25.28 -47.27
CA VAL A 2 50.98 25.09 -47.79
C VAL A 2 50.05 24.91 -46.59
N GLY A 3 48.92 25.63 -46.59
CA GLY A 3 47.90 25.53 -45.55
C GLY A 3 46.50 25.50 -46.16
N TYR A 4 45.50 25.12 -45.36
CA TYR A 4 44.09 25.12 -45.75
C TYR A 4 43.28 26.00 -44.79
N ASN A 5 42.32 26.75 -45.33
CA ASN A 5 41.37 27.55 -44.57
C ASN A 5 39.96 27.34 -45.11
N LYS A 6 38.99 27.09 -44.23
CA LYS A 6 37.57 26.90 -44.59
C LYS A 6 36.98 28.03 -45.43
N VAL A 7 37.50 29.26 -45.35
CA VAL A 7 36.97 30.43 -46.07
C VAL A 7 37.65 30.67 -47.42
N PHE A 8 38.92 30.30 -47.57
CA PHE A 8 39.74 30.69 -48.72
C PHE A 8 40.44 29.53 -49.43
N GLY A 9 40.22 28.30 -48.97
CA GLY A 9 40.78 27.13 -49.61
C GLY A 9 42.23 26.85 -49.23
N TYR A 10 42.94 26.19 -50.16
CA TYR A 10 44.37 25.97 -50.03
C TYR A 10 45.16 27.24 -50.38
N TYR A 11 46.21 27.52 -49.62
CA TYR A 11 47.06 28.70 -49.83
C TYR A 11 48.53 28.38 -49.58
N ILE A 12 49.40 29.19 -50.19
CA ILE A 12 50.83 29.18 -49.94
C ILE A 12 51.18 30.40 -49.10
N GLU A 13 51.64 30.16 -47.88
CA GLU A 13 52.07 31.20 -46.95
C GLU A 13 53.59 31.41 -47.05
N VAL A 14 54.00 32.66 -47.28
CA VAL A 14 55.40 33.09 -47.40
C VAL A 14 55.64 34.22 -46.40
N THR A 15 56.74 34.16 -45.66
CA THR A 15 57.09 35.23 -44.70
C THR A 15 57.48 36.51 -45.45
N HIS A 16 57.25 37.69 -44.84
CA HIS A 16 57.60 38.98 -45.46
C HIS A 16 59.07 39.05 -45.91
N THR A 17 59.97 38.40 -45.19
CA THR A 17 61.41 38.31 -45.53
C THR A 17 61.72 37.64 -46.87
N HIS A 18 60.78 36.90 -47.45
CA HIS A 18 60.92 36.20 -48.72
C HIS A 18 59.89 36.64 -49.77
N ALA A 19 59.14 37.71 -49.51
CA ALA A 19 58.07 38.19 -50.41
C ALA A 19 58.62 38.58 -51.80
N ASP A 20 59.80 39.19 -51.86
CA ASP A 20 60.45 39.60 -53.12
C ASP A 20 60.92 38.42 -53.99
N LYS A 21 60.86 37.19 -53.46
CA LYS A 21 61.24 35.94 -54.17
C LYS A 21 60.02 35.13 -54.62
N VAL A 22 58.82 35.65 -54.43
CA VAL A 22 57.58 34.99 -54.83
C VAL A 22 57.40 35.14 -56.35
N PRO A 23 57.16 34.05 -57.09
CA PRO A 23 56.94 34.12 -58.54
C PRO A 23 55.75 34.99 -58.96
N ASP A 24 55.80 35.59 -60.15
CA ASP A 24 54.77 36.52 -60.64
C ASP A 24 53.38 35.87 -60.86
N ASP A 25 53.33 34.55 -61.04
CA ASP A 25 52.11 33.76 -61.21
C ASP A 25 51.35 33.50 -59.89
N TYR A 26 51.93 33.90 -58.75
CA TYR A 26 51.30 33.78 -57.44
C TYR A 26 50.38 34.96 -57.16
N ILE A 27 49.08 34.70 -57.10
CA ILE A 27 48.07 35.73 -56.87
C ILE A 27 47.90 35.92 -55.36
N ARG A 28 48.30 37.09 -54.85
CA ARG A 28 48.14 37.43 -53.43
C ARG A 28 46.66 37.46 -53.02
N LYS A 29 46.33 36.74 -51.95
CA LYS A 29 44.94 36.59 -51.45
C LYS A 29 44.71 37.22 -50.08
N GLN A 30 45.69 37.17 -49.18
CA GLN A 30 45.56 37.72 -47.82
C GLN A 30 46.93 38.13 -47.29
N THR A 31 47.01 39.30 -46.65
CA THR A 31 48.21 39.74 -45.92
C THR A 31 47.98 39.55 -44.42
N LEU A 32 48.92 38.90 -43.75
CA LEU A 32 48.97 38.72 -42.30
C LEU A 32 50.08 39.59 -41.71
N THR A 33 50.09 39.72 -40.37
CA THR A 33 51.07 40.53 -39.64
C THR A 33 52.52 40.17 -39.98
N ASN A 34 52.83 38.88 -40.18
CA ASN A 34 54.19 38.39 -40.42
C ASN A 34 54.39 37.61 -41.74
N ALA A 35 53.34 37.48 -42.56
CA ALA A 35 53.37 36.67 -43.77
C ALA A 35 52.33 37.13 -44.80
N GLU A 36 52.52 36.77 -46.07
CA GLU A 36 51.53 36.91 -47.12
C GLU A 36 51.08 35.51 -47.59
N ARG A 37 49.78 35.40 -47.94
CA ARG A 37 49.17 34.19 -48.49
C ARG A 37 48.84 34.40 -49.96
N TYR A 38 49.26 33.43 -50.76
CA TYR A 38 49.09 33.43 -52.21
C TYR A 38 48.34 32.18 -52.67
N ILE A 39 47.78 32.27 -53.87
CA ILE A 39 47.17 31.16 -54.58
C ILE A 39 47.73 31.13 -56.01
N THR A 40 47.96 29.94 -56.55
CA THR A 40 48.35 29.77 -57.96
C THR A 40 47.16 29.22 -58.76
N PRO A 41 47.13 29.36 -60.10
CA PRO A 41 46.16 28.68 -60.95
C PRO A 41 46.11 27.17 -60.68
N ASP A 42 47.28 26.51 -60.63
CA ASP A 42 47.40 25.08 -60.36
C ASP A 42 46.83 24.69 -58.98
N LEU A 43 47.03 25.52 -57.96
CA LEU A 43 46.51 25.25 -56.62
C LEU A 43 44.98 25.36 -56.57
N LYS A 44 44.38 26.27 -57.34
CA LYS A 44 42.92 26.36 -57.49
C LYS A 44 42.34 25.16 -58.22
N GLU A 45 43.00 24.69 -59.28
CA GLU A 45 42.57 23.49 -60.01
C GLU A 45 42.62 22.26 -59.09
N TYR A 46 43.70 22.11 -58.31
CA TYR A 46 43.82 21.03 -57.34
C TYR A 46 42.78 21.14 -56.22
N GLU A 47 42.51 22.34 -55.71
CA GLU A 47 41.44 22.57 -54.72
C GLU A 47 40.08 22.14 -55.25
N ALA A 48 39.73 22.55 -56.48
CA ALA A 48 38.47 22.13 -57.11
C ALA A 48 38.40 20.61 -57.26
N LEU A 49 39.50 19.96 -57.65
CA LEU A 49 39.57 18.50 -57.76
C LEU A 49 39.37 17.81 -56.39
N VAL A 50 39.99 18.32 -55.32
CA VAL A 50 39.85 17.80 -53.96
C VAL A 50 38.42 17.97 -53.44
N LEU A 51 37.82 19.16 -53.62
CA LEU A 51 36.45 19.43 -53.17
C LEU A 51 35.43 18.54 -53.90
N ASN A 52 35.54 18.41 -55.23
CA ASN A 52 34.68 17.49 -55.99
C ASN A 52 34.87 16.03 -55.56
N ALA A 53 36.10 15.61 -55.25
CA ALA A 53 36.37 14.27 -54.75
C ALA A 53 35.77 14.04 -53.35
N ASP A 54 35.84 15.03 -52.46
CA ASP A 54 35.23 14.97 -51.13
C ASP A 54 33.68 14.94 -51.20
N GLU A 55 33.07 15.75 -52.07
CA GLU A 55 31.62 15.72 -52.32
C GLU A 55 31.20 14.34 -52.85
N ARG A 56 31.91 13.82 -53.85
CA ARG A 56 31.64 12.49 -54.41
C ARG A 56 31.86 11.38 -53.38
N ARG A 57 32.85 11.51 -52.50
CA ARG A 57 33.07 10.57 -51.38
C ARG A 57 31.85 10.55 -50.47
N LEU A 58 31.33 11.72 -50.09
CA LEU A 58 30.17 11.83 -49.20
C LEU A 58 28.90 11.29 -49.86
N GLU A 59 28.70 11.53 -51.16
CA GLU A 59 27.58 10.96 -51.91
C GLU A 59 27.60 9.43 -51.91
N ILE A 60 28.77 8.84 -52.21
CA ILE A 60 28.96 7.38 -52.19
C ILE A 60 28.74 6.84 -50.78
N GLU A 61 29.25 7.50 -49.75
CA GLU A 61 29.07 7.10 -48.35
C GLU A 61 27.58 7.10 -47.95
N GLN A 62 26.84 8.15 -48.28
CA GLN A 62 25.41 8.22 -48.00
C GLN A 62 24.61 7.17 -48.77
N GLN A 63 24.98 6.89 -50.03
CA GLN A 63 24.37 5.83 -50.80
C GLN A 63 24.59 4.48 -50.13
N LEU A 64 25.84 4.13 -49.81
CA LEU A 64 26.20 2.87 -49.15
C LEU A 64 25.51 2.72 -47.79
N PHE A 65 25.40 3.80 -47.01
CA PHE A 65 24.69 3.80 -45.74
C PHE A 65 23.19 3.52 -45.92
N ARG A 66 22.54 4.13 -46.92
CA ARG A 66 21.12 3.85 -47.22
C ARG A 66 20.91 2.42 -47.68
N GLU A 67 21.80 1.88 -48.51
CA GLU A 67 21.78 0.48 -48.94
C GLU A 67 21.92 -0.47 -47.74
N LEU A 68 22.85 -0.19 -46.82
CA LEU A 68 23.00 -0.94 -45.57
C LEU A 68 21.71 -0.90 -44.73
N CYS A 69 21.14 0.29 -44.53
CA CYS A 69 19.87 0.44 -43.79
C CYS A 69 18.74 -0.36 -44.44
N GLN A 70 18.65 -0.39 -45.77
CA GLN A 70 17.65 -1.19 -46.49
C GLN A 70 17.89 -2.70 -46.32
N GLN A 71 19.15 -3.16 -46.34
CA GLN A 71 19.49 -4.56 -46.09
C GLN A 71 19.10 -4.98 -44.66
N VAL A 72 19.41 -4.15 -43.66
CA VAL A 72 19.02 -4.40 -42.26
C VAL A 72 17.49 -4.37 -42.12
N ALA A 73 16.80 -3.41 -42.76
CA ALA A 73 15.35 -3.35 -42.77
C ALA A 73 14.72 -4.57 -43.45
N GLY A 74 15.35 -5.16 -44.47
CA GLY A 74 14.92 -6.43 -45.06
C GLY A 74 14.90 -7.58 -44.06
N ALA A 75 15.80 -7.56 -43.06
CA ALA A 75 15.89 -8.54 -41.99
C ALA A 75 15.04 -8.18 -40.74
N TYR A 76 14.18 -7.16 -40.79
CA TYR A 76 13.50 -6.64 -39.60
C TYR A 76 12.73 -7.71 -38.81
N LYS A 77 12.02 -8.62 -39.50
CA LYS A 77 11.23 -9.68 -38.84
C LYS A 77 12.13 -10.59 -38.00
N TYR A 78 13.27 -10.97 -38.55
CA TYR A 78 14.25 -11.82 -37.87
C TYR A 78 14.86 -11.10 -36.67
N LEU A 79 15.25 -9.83 -36.83
CA LEU A 79 15.82 -9.04 -35.74
C LEU A 79 14.82 -8.83 -34.59
N LEU A 80 13.55 -8.57 -34.91
CA LEU A 80 12.51 -8.41 -33.89
C LEU A 80 12.23 -9.72 -33.15
N GLN A 81 12.16 -10.85 -33.87
CA GLN A 81 12.02 -12.17 -33.26
C GLN A 81 13.20 -12.50 -32.34
N LEU A 82 14.43 -12.23 -32.78
CA LEU A 82 15.63 -12.41 -31.97
C LEU A 82 15.58 -11.55 -30.71
N ALA A 83 15.18 -10.28 -30.83
CA ALA A 83 15.05 -9.38 -29.69
C ALA A 83 14.01 -9.89 -28.67
N THR A 84 12.85 -10.39 -29.13
CA THR A 84 11.83 -10.99 -28.25
C THR A 84 12.38 -12.23 -27.53
N LEU A 85 13.07 -13.13 -28.23
CA LEU A 85 13.64 -14.33 -27.62
C LEU A 85 14.73 -14.00 -26.60
N LEU A 86 15.59 -13.01 -26.89
CA LEU A 86 16.59 -12.54 -25.94
C LEU A 86 15.94 -11.90 -24.70
N ALA A 87 14.85 -11.14 -24.88
CA ALA A 87 14.11 -10.55 -23.78
C ALA A 87 13.46 -11.61 -22.88
N GLU A 88 12.86 -12.66 -23.46
CA GLU A 88 12.32 -13.79 -22.68
C GLU A 88 13.41 -14.51 -21.88
N LEU A 89 14.57 -14.77 -22.50
CA LEU A 89 15.71 -15.39 -21.83
C LEU A 89 16.26 -14.54 -20.69
N ASP A 90 16.34 -13.22 -20.87
CA ASP A 90 16.77 -12.27 -19.84
C ASP A 90 15.82 -12.28 -18.64
N VAL A 91 14.50 -12.21 -18.88
CA VAL A 91 13.48 -12.30 -17.83
C VAL A 91 13.57 -13.62 -17.07
N TYR A 92 13.64 -14.77 -17.75
CA TYR A 92 13.74 -16.06 -17.07
C TYR A 92 15.04 -16.21 -16.27
N SER A 93 16.15 -15.70 -16.79
CA SER A 93 17.44 -15.72 -16.11
C SER A 93 17.41 -14.85 -14.84
N ALA A 94 16.83 -13.65 -14.93
CA ALA A 94 16.68 -12.75 -13.78
C ALA A 94 15.77 -13.36 -12.69
N LEU A 95 14.64 -13.96 -13.07
CA LEU A 95 13.76 -14.64 -12.11
C LEU A 95 14.45 -15.83 -11.43
N ALA A 96 15.24 -16.62 -12.19
CA ALA A 96 15.99 -17.74 -11.64
C ALA A 96 17.11 -17.29 -10.69
N GLU A 97 17.83 -16.21 -11.03
CA GLU A 97 18.87 -15.63 -10.17
C GLU A 97 18.29 -15.17 -8.84
N VAL A 98 17.17 -14.44 -8.86
CA VAL A 98 16.48 -14.00 -7.63
C VAL A 98 16.02 -15.21 -6.84
N ALA A 99 15.43 -16.22 -7.50
CA ALA A 99 14.95 -17.41 -6.82
C ALA A 99 16.06 -18.17 -6.08
N LEU A 100 17.22 -18.33 -6.73
CA LEU A 100 18.37 -19.00 -6.15
C LEU A 100 18.96 -18.19 -5.00
N THR A 101 19.18 -16.89 -5.22
CA THR A 101 19.84 -16.01 -4.24
C THR A 101 18.98 -15.79 -3.00
N ARG A 102 17.65 -15.76 -3.15
CA ARG A 102 16.69 -15.46 -2.08
C ARG A 102 15.97 -16.69 -1.53
N ARG A 103 16.30 -17.89 -2.03
CA ARG A 103 15.68 -19.16 -1.64
C ARG A 103 14.17 -19.11 -1.80
N TYR A 104 13.72 -18.71 -2.98
CA TYR A 104 12.31 -18.77 -3.35
C TYR A 104 11.99 -20.18 -3.83
N VAL A 105 10.74 -20.58 -3.65
CA VAL A 105 10.26 -21.90 -4.02
C VAL A 105 9.38 -21.81 -5.26
N ARG A 106 9.36 -22.89 -6.05
CA ARG A 106 8.47 -22.99 -7.20
C ARG A 106 7.04 -23.16 -6.68
N PRO A 107 6.10 -22.24 -6.94
CA PRO A 107 4.71 -22.43 -6.52
C PRO A 107 4.04 -23.51 -7.37
N VAL A 108 3.05 -24.18 -6.79
CA VAL A 108 2.06 -24.95 -7.54
C VAL A 108 0.94 -23.99 -7.90
N VAL A 109 0.68 -23.79 -9.19
CA VAL A 109 -0.40 -22.93 -9.68
C VAL A 109 -1.46 -23.82 -10.32
N ASP A 110 -2.70 -23.73 -9.85
CA ASP A 110 -3.81 -24.57 -10.30
C ASP A 110 -5.11 -23.76 -10.50
N GLU A 111 -6.16 -24.42 -11.00
CA GLU A 111 -7.48 -23.80 -11.22
C GLU A 111 -8.40 -23.90 -9.99
N GLY A 112 -7.86 -24.35 -8.85
CA GLY A 112 -8.58 -24.54 -7.62
C GLY A 112 -8.99 -23.21 -6.95
N PRO A 113 -9.91 -23.26 -5.99
CA PRO A 113 -10.38 -22.06 -5.30
C PRO A 113 -9.45 -21.61 -4.15
N GLY A 114 -8.51 -22.47 -3.74
CA GLY A 114 -7.67 -22.26 -2.56
C GLY A 114 -6.44 -21.38 -2.80
N LEU A 115 -5.88 -20.88 -1.70
CA LEU A 115 -4.58 -20.21 -1.65
C LEU A 115 -3.90 -20.63 -0.35
N GLU A 116 -2.77 -21.29 -0.49
CA GLU A 116 -1.92 -21.76 0.61
C GLU A 116 -0.51 -21.21 0.43
N ILE A 117 -0.02 -20.53 1.46
CA ILE A 117 1.33 -20.01 1.55
C ILE A 117 1.84 -20.39 2.94
N VAL A 118 2.91 -21.17 3.00
CA VAL A 118 3.58 -21.54 4.26
C VAL A 118 4.87 -20.74 4.37
N ALA A 119 5.07 -20.11 5.52
CA ALA A 119 6.20 -19.24 5.81
C ALA A 119 6.42 -18.15 4.75
N GLY A 120 5.34 -17.50 4.31
CA GLY A 120 5.36 -16.42 3.33
C GLY A 120 6.09 -15.19 3.85
N ARG A 121 6.94 -14.61 2.99
CA ARG A 121 7.74 -13.41 3.28
C ARG A 121 7.41 -12.32 2.28
N HIS A 122 7.52 -11.06 2.70
CA HIS A 122 7.28 -9.93 1.80
C HIS A 122 8.54 -9.69 0.93
N PRO A 123 8.46 -9.81 -0.41
CA PRO A 123 9.64 -9.85 -1.30
C PRO A 123 10.50 -8.58 -1.28
N VAL A 124 9.90 -7.43 -0.94
CA VAL A 124 10.63 -6.14 -0.79
C VAL A 124 11.06 -5.89 0.67
N VAL A 125 10.13 -5.97 1.62
CA VAL A 125 10.43 -5.64 3.03
C VAL A 125 11.50 -6.56 3.61
N GLU A 126 11.54 -7.85 3.23
CA GLU A 126 12.58 -8.77 3.70
C GLU A 126 14.00 -8.32 3.32
N LEU A 127 14.15 -7.55 2.24
CA LEU A 127 15.44 -7.03 1.76
C LEU A 127 15.84 -5.73 2.45
N THR A 128 14.87 -4.99 3.00
CA THR A 128 15.10 -3.70 3.65
C THR A 128 15.46 -3.82 5.13
N LEU A 129 15.12 -4.94 5.75
CA LEU A 129 15.45 -5.19 7.16
C LEU A 129 16.91 -5.58 7.30
N THR A 130 17.71 -4.73 7.96
CA THR A 130 19.14 -4.96 8.19
C THR A 130 19.47 -5.46 9.59
N GLU A 131 18.64 -5.12 10.58
CA GLU A 131 18.93 -5.39 12.01
C GLU A 131 18.18 -6.62 12.53
N GLU A 132 16.98 -6.90 12.03
CA GLU A 132 16.13 -8.01 12.47
C GLU A 132 15.71 -8.88 11.28
N PRO A 133 15.67 -10.22 11.42
CA PRO A 133 15.14 -11.08 10.38
C PRO A 133 13.64 -10.82 10.15
N PHE A 134 13.19 -10.91 8.90
CA PHE A 134 11.77 -10.87 8.58
C PHE A 134 11.04 -12.07 9.20
N VAL A 135 9.89 -11.85 9.84
CA VAL A 135 9.07 -12.91 10.44
C VAL A 135 8.12 -13.48 9.38
N PRO A 136 8.30 -14.74 8.93
CA PRO A 136 7.43 -15.34 7.94
C PRO A 136 6.06 -15.67 8.51
N ASN A 137 5.02 -15.66 7.66
CA ASN A 137 3.64 -15.91 8.06
C ASN A 137 2.92 -16.83 7.08
N ASP A 138 2.07 -17.69 7.64
CA ASP A 138 1.24 -18.61 6.87
C ASP A 138 -0.06 -17.91 6.41
N THR A 139 -0.54 -18.26 5.22
CA THR A 139 -1.83 -17.82 4.68
C THR A 139 -2.57 -19.03 4.12
N HIS A 140 -3.75 -19.33 4.67
CA HIS A 140 -4.60 -20.44 4.21
C HIS A 140 -6.03 -19.95 3.92
N LEU A 141 -6.31 -19.61 2.67
CA LEU A 141 -7.64 -19.21 2.21
C LEU A 141 -8.26 -20.37 1.43
N THR A 142 -9.32 -20.94 1.98
CA THR A 142 -10.10 -22.03 1.35
C THR A 142 -11.55 -21.58 1.18
N PRO A 143 -12.39 -22.27 0.38
CA PRO A 143 -13.83 -22.01 0.40
C PRO A 143 -14.43 -22.06 1.81
N GLU A 144 -13.89 -22.91 2.68
CA GLU A 144 -14.32 -23.08 4.07
C GLU A 144 -13.85 -21.95 5.00
N THR A 145 -12.81 -21.21 4.62
CA THR A 145 -12.19 -20.11 5.37
C THR A 145 -11.90 -18.91 4.46
N ALA A 146 -12.86 -18.56 3.60
CA ALA A 146 -12.63 -17.63 2.51
C ALA A 146 -12.37 -16.19 2.98
N ILE A 147 -12.81 -15.82 4.19
CA ILE A 147 -12.70 -14.45 4.71
C ILE A 147 -11.94 -14.47 6.03
N HIS A 148 -10.76 -13.85 6.05
CA HIS A 148 -9.96 -13.68 7.26
C HIS A 148 -10.15 -12.26 7.81
N VAL A 149 -10.71 -12.15 9.01
CA VAL A 149 -10.78 -10.88 9.75
C VAL A 149 -9.55 -10.78 10.65
N LEU A 150 -8.62 -9.90 10.27
CA LEU A 150 -7.36 -9.68 10.97
C LEU A 150 -7.46 -8.46 11.89
N THR A 151 -7.30 -8.71 13.19
CA THR A 151 -7.28 -7.67 14.22
C THR A 151 -5.89 -7.49 14.82
N GLY A 152 -5.64 -6.32 15.41
CA GLY A 152 -4.39 -6.02 16.10
C GLY A 152 -4.03 -4.54 16.00
N PRO A 153 -3.02 -4.07 16.76
CA PRO A 153 -2.64 -2.67 16.76
C PRO A 153 -2.02 -2.22 15.44
N ASN A 154 -2.03 -0.91 15.21
CA ASN A 154 -1.39 -0.31 14.04
C ASN A 154 0.12 -0.41 14.22
N MET A 155 0.85 -0.69 13.14
CA MET A 155 2.29 -1.06 13.12
C MET A 155 2.64 -2.52 13.51
N ALA A 156 1.66 -3.38 13.80
CA ALA A 156 1.92 -4.78 14.15
C ALA A 156 2.21 -5.69 12.93
N GLY A 157 2.28 -5.15 11.72
CA GLY A 157 2.58 -5.91 10.50
C GLY A 157 1.36 -6.40 9.70
N LYS A 158 0.13 -6.02 10.09
CA LYS A 158 -1.11 -6.37 9.36
C LYS A 158 -1.04 -6.03 7.87
N SER A 159 -0.76 -4.77 7.53
CA SER A 159 -0.68 -4.31 6.14
C SER A 159 0.45 -4.98 5.36
N THR A 160 1.56 -5.33 6.04
CA THR A 160 2.66 -6.10 5.43
C THR A 160 2.21 -7.52 5.09
N TYR A 161 1.49 -8.19 5.98
CA TYR A 161 0.91 -9.52 5.77
C TYR A 161 -0.14 -9.53 4.63
N LEU A 162 -0.96 -8.49 4.57
CA LEU A 162 -1.91 -8.28 3.48
C LEU A 162 -1.20 -8.14 2.12
N ARG A 163 -0.22 -7.23 2.04
CA ARG A 163 0.54 -6.96 0.81
C ARG A 163 1.38 -8.15 0.37
N GLN A 164 2.02 -8.88 1.30
CA GLN A 164 2.83 -10.04 0.92
C GLN A 164 1.97 -11.12 0.26
N THR A 165 0.74 -11.36 0.74
CA THR A 165 -0.14 -12.38 0.16
C THR A 165 -0.51 -12.01 -1.29
N ALA A 166 -0.86 -10.75 -1.53
CA ALA A 166 -1.14 -10.24 -2.87
C ALA A 166 0.09 -10.34 -3.79
N LEU A 167 1.26 -9.96 -3.30
CA LEU A 167 2.51 -10.01 -4.07
C LEU A 167 2.92 -11.44 -4.42
N ILE A 168 2.84 -12.38 -3.46
CA ILE A 168 3.14 -13.80 -3.70
C ILE A 168 2.20 -14.37 -4.76
N THR A 169 0.90 -14.06 -4.67
CA THR A 169 -0.11 -14.48 -5.66
C THR A 169 0.23 -13.96 -7.06
N LEU A 170 0.56 -12.67 -7.17
CA LEU A 170 0.96 -12.04 -8.42
C LEU A 170 2.24 -12.67 -8.98
N MET A 171 3.26 -12.86 -8.14
CA MET A 171 4.54 -13.48 -8.52
C MET A 171 4.35 -14.91 -9.04
N ALA A 172 3.47 -15.69 -8.42
CA ALA A 172 3.15 -17.03 -8.90
C ALA A 172 2.50 -16.98 -10.30
N GLN A 173 1.55 -16.07 -10.54
CA GLN A 173 0.85 -15.96 -11.82
C GLN A 173 1.68 -15.35 -12.97
N ILE A 174 2.73 -14.56 -12.68
CA ILE A 174 3.70 -14.14 -13.71
C ILE A 174 4.70 -15.25 -14.07
N GLY A 175 4.68 -16.40 -13.37
CA GLY A 175 5.59 -17.52 -13.58
C GLY A 175 6.90 -17.44 -12.82
N SER A 176 6.98 -16.62 -11.76
CA SER A 176 8.15 -16.54 -10.87
C SER A 176 8.10 -17.57 -9.75
N PHE A 177 9.26 -17.90 -9.20
CA PHE A 177 9.36 -18.50 -7.87
C PHE A 177 8.95 -17.46 -6.82
N VAL A 178 8.49 -17.92 -5.64
CA VAL A 178 7.90 -17.06 -4.62
C VAL A 178 8.60 -17.16 -3.24
N PRO A 179 8.59 -16.08 -2.44
CA PRO A 179 9.21 -16.01 -1.11
C PRO A 179 8.39 -16.77 -0.06
N ALA A 180 8.41 -18.09 -0.09
CA ALA A 180 7.72 -18.97 0.86
C ALA A 180 8.51 -20.27 1.04
N ASP A 181 8.12 -21.12 2.00
CA ASP A 181 8.62 -22.50 2.10
C ASP A 181 7.75 -23.44 1.25
N VAL A 182 6.44 -23.19 1.20
CA VAL A 182 5.48 -23.88 0.33
C VAL A 182 4.49 -22.84 -0.20
N ALA A 183 4.10 -22.95 -1.47
CA ALA A 183 3.06 -22.13 -2.06
C ALA A 183 2.20 -22.93 -3.05
N GLN A 184 0.90 -22.98 -2.80
CA GLN A 184 -0.12 -23.49 -3.72
C GLN A 184 -1.16 -22.40 -3.97
N ILE A 185 -1.23 -21.92 -5.20
CA ILE A 185 -1.99 -20.73 -5.58
C ILE A 185 -3.02 -21.12 -6.64
N GLY A 186 -4.29 -21.14 -6.25
CA GLY A 186 -5.39 -21.18 -7.19
C GLY A 186 -5.48 -19.87 -7.97
N VAL A 187 -5.52 -19.93 -9.30
CA VAL A 187 -5.50 -18.76 -10.19
C VAL A 187 -6.63 -17.80 -9.85
N VAL A 188 -6.26 -16.54 -9.58
CA VAL A 188 -7.17 -15.43 -9.38
C VAL A 188 -7.32 -14.60 -10.64
N ASP A 189 -8.53 -14.13 -10.90
CA ASP A 189 -8.83 -13.28 -12.05
C ASP A 189 -8.38 -11.83 -11.83
N ARG A 190 -8.51 -11.33 -10.59
CA ARG A 190 -8.16 -9.98 -10.18
C ARG A 190 -7.73 -9.96 -8.72
N ILE A 191 -6.76 -9.09 -8.42
CA ILE A 191 -6.40 -8.72 -7.06
C ILE A 191 -6.93 -7.30 -6.82
N PHE A 192 -7.83 -7.16 -5.86
CA PHE A 192 -8.38 -5.89 -5.44
C PHE A 192 -7.75 -5.47 -4.12
N THR A 193 -7.28 -4.24 -4.05
CA THR A 193 -6.65 -3.70 -2.84
C THR A 193 -7.34 -2.40 -2.44
N ARG A 194 -7.78 -2.35 -1.18
CA ARG A 194 -8.05 -1.10 -0.47
C ARG A 194 -7.07 -1.04 0.67
N ILE A 195 -5.90 -0.47 0.42
CA ILE A 195 -4.88 -0.27 1.45
C ILE A 195 -4.62 1.22 1.51
N GLY A 196 -4.84 1.83 2.68
CA GLY A 196 -4.74 3.28 2.85
C GLY A 196 -3.42 3.81 2.28
N ALA A 197 -3.51 4.61 1.22
CA ALA A 197 -2.41 5.43 0.75
C ALA A 197 -2.37 6.68 1.62
N SER A 198 -1.28 6.86 2.36
CA SER A 198 -0.90 8.18 2.85
C SER A 198 -0.66 9.07 1.62
N ASP A 199 -1.43 10.16 1.55
CA ASP A 199 -1.13 11.36 0.78
C ASP A 199 -1.31 11.31 -0.75
N GLU A 200 -2.48 10.90 -1.21
CA GLU A 200 -3.06 11.58 -2.38
C GLU A 200 -4.11 12.58 -1.90
N ILE A 201 -3.69 13.85 -1.81
CA ILE A 201 -4.62 14.99 -1.72
C ILE A 201 -5.37 15.03 -3.06
N HIS A 202 -6.41 14.22 -3.19
CA HIS A 202 -7.32 14.29 -4.31
C HIS A 202 -7.95 15.68 -4.31
N ARG A 203 -7.71 16.44 -5.38
CA ARG A 203 -8.17 17.82 -5.54
C ARG A 203 -9.71 17.88 -5.42
N GLY A 204 -10.20 18.13 -4.21
CA GLY A 204 -11.61 18.44 -3.93
C GLY A 204 -12.51 17.29 -3.48
N GLN A 205 -12.00 16.09 -3.16
CA GLN A 205 -12.82 14.98 -2.64
C GLN A 205 -12.42 14.63 -1.20
N SER A 206 -13.42 14.31 -0.35
CA SER A 206 -13.19 13.79 1.00
C SER A 206 -12.45 12.45 0.93
N THR A 207 -11.46 12.23 1.78
CA THR A 207 -10.72 10.96 1.88
C THR A 207 -11.66 9.77 2.10
N PHE A 208 -12.73 9.97 2.87
CA PHE A 208 -13.76 8.97 3.08
C PHE A 208 -14.59 8.70 1.81
N MET A 209 -14.86 9.72 0.98
CA MET A 209 -15.58 9.52 -0.28
C MET A 209 -14.74 8.66 -1.24
N VAL A 210 -13.44 8.93 -1.34
CA VAL A 210 -12.52 8.14 -2.17
C VAL A 210 -12.49 6.69 -1.71
N GLU A 211 -12.39 6.47 -0.40
CA GLU A 211 -12.47 5.14 0.21
C GLU A 211 -13.77 4.40 -0.15
N MET A 212 -14.92 5.08 -0.13
CA MET A 212 -16.20 4.50 -0.51
C MET A 212 -16.30 4.20 -2.00
N VAL A 213 -15.74 5.06 -2.86
CA VAL A 213 -15.69 4.82 -4.31
C VAL A 213 -14.80 3.62 -4.63
N GLU A 214 -13.65 3.49 -3.98
CA GLU A 214 -12.76 2.33 -4.11
C GLU A 214 -13.46 1.05 -3.65
N THR A 215 -14.09 1.09 -2.47
CA THR A 215 -14.84 -0.06 -1.93
C THR A 215 -15.97 -0.45 -2.89
N ALA A 216 -16.73 0.51 -3.40
CA ALA A 216 -17.78 0.25 -4.39
C ALA A 216 -17.22 -0.35 -5.68
N ASN A 217 -16.08 0.14 -6.17
CA ASN A 217 -15.43 -0.41 -7.36
C ASN A 217 -15.03 -1.88 -7.16
N ILE A 218 -14.52 -2.23 -5.98
CA ILE A 218 -14.17 -3.60 -5.61
C ILE A 218 -15.43 -4.48 -5.63
N LEU A 219 -16.48 -4.08 -4.89
CA LEU A 219 -17.68 -4.89 -4.75
C LEU A 219 -18.44 -5.09 -6.06
N ASN A 220 -18.39 -4.12 -6.98
CA ASN A 220 -19.08 -4.21 -8.28
C ASN A 220 -18.34 -5.07 -9.32
N HIS A 221 -17.03 -5.29 -9.18
CA HIS A 221 -16.22 -5.95 -10.21
C HIS A 221 -15.53 -7.23 -9.75
N ALA A 222 -15.53 -7.50 -8.45
CA ALA A 222 -14.98 -8.72 -7.90
C ALA A 222 -15.86 -9.93 -8.20
N THR A 223 -15.22 -11.08 -8.34
CA THR A 223 -15.86 -12.38 -8.60
C THR A 223 -15.43 -13.39 -7.54
N ASN A 224 -16.02 -14.58 -7.56
CA ASN A 224 -15.60 -15.72 -6.73
C ASN A 224 -14.18 -16.23 -7.00
N ARG A 225 -13.52 -15.75 -8.05
CA ARG A 225 -12.11 -16.04 -8.31
C ARG A 225 -11.17 -14.94 -7.84
N SER A 226 -11.68 -13.80 -7.40
CA SER A 226 -10.86 -12.66 -7.02
C SER A 226 -10.20 -12.84 -5.65
N LEU A 227 -9.09 -12.12 -5.43
CA LEU A 227 -8.47 -11.93 -4.12
C LEU A 227 -8.73 -10.48 -3.67
N LEU A 228 -9.39 -10.32 -2.53
CA LEU A 228 -9.69 -9.03 -1.92
C LEU A 228 -8.75 -8.78 -0.74
N VAL A 229 -8.11 -7.63 -0.73
CA VAL A 229 -7.21 -7.19 0.34
C VAL A 229 -7.69 -5.84 0.83
N LEU A 230 -8.36 -5.84 1.98
CA LEU A 230 -9.07 -4.68 2.54
C LEU A 230 -8.43 -4.31 3.87
N ASP A 231 -7.97 -3.06 4.01
CA ASP A 231 -7.27 -2.56 5.19
C ASP A 231 -7.98 -1.31 5.71
N GLU A 232 -8.48 -1.39 6.94
CA GLU A 232 -9.09 -0.28 7.70
C GLU A 232 -10.27 0.44 7.00
N ILE A 233 -11.19 -0.31 6.39
CA ILE A 233 -12.45 0.28 5.88
C ILE A 233 -13.25 0.90 7.03
N GLY A 234 -13.81 2.08 6.81
CA GLY A 234 -14.64 2.84 7.74
C GLY A 234 -13.88 3.86 8.58
N ARG A 235 -12.55 3.97 8.47
CA ARG A 235 -11.74 4.80 9.37
C ARG A 235 -11.95 6.31 9.19
N GLY A 236 -12.37 6.76 8.01
CA GLY A 236 -12.54 8.18 7.69
C GLY A 236 -13.84 8.84 8.19
N THR A 237 -14.68 8.14 8.96
CA THR A 237 -16.00 8.62 9.41
C THR A 237 -16.23 8.38 10.91
N SER A 238 -17.45 8.62 11.41
CA SER A 238 -17.82 8.32 12.80
C SER A 238 -17.59 6.83 13.10
N THR A 239 -17.17 6.51 14.33
CA THR A 239 -16.80 5.13 14.71
C THR A 239 -17.93 4.14 14.43
N TYR A 240 -19.18 4.53 14.72
CA TYR A 240 -20.35 3.67 14.50
C TYR A 240 -20.71 3.53 13.02
N ASP A 241 -20.62 4.60 12.23
CA ASP A 241 -20.86 4.52 10.79
C ASP A 241 -19.78 3.67 10.11
N GLY A 242 -18.53 3.86 10.50
CA GLY A 242 -17.39 3.10 9.97
C GLY A 242 -17.50 1.62 10.27
N LEU A 243 -17.82 1.26 11.52
CA LEU A 243 -18.10 -0.11 11.93
C LEU A 243 -19.26 -0.71 11.15
N ALA A 244 -20.39 0.01 11.03
CA ALA A 244 -21.57 -0.47 10.33
C ALA A 244 -21.30 -0.73 8.84
N ILE A 245 -20.54 0.14 8.18
CA ILE A 245 -20.14 -0.04 6.78
C ILE A 245 -19.19 -1.24 6.64
N ALA A 246 -18.15 -1.32 7.46
CA ALA A 246 -17.20 -2.45 7.42
C ALA A 246 -17.91 -3.80 7.64
N TRP A 247 -18.85 -3.84 8.59
CA TRP A 247 -19.69 -5.00 8.86
C TRP A 247 -20.51 -5.39 7.63
N ALA A 248 -21.24 -4.42 7.05
CA ALA A 248 -22.07 -4.65 5.88
C ALA A 248 -21.26 -5.10 4.65
N VAL A 249 -20.02 -4.61 4.49
CA VAL A 249 -19.11 -5.03 3.41
C VAL A 249 -18.72 -6.49 3.57
N ILE A 250 -18.33 -6.93 4.77
CA ILE A 250 -18.00 -8.35 5.03
C ILE A 250 -19.23 -9.24 4.78
N GLU A 251 -20.41 -8.85 5.29
CA GLU A 251 -21.65 -9.56 5.06
C GLU A 251 -22.00 -9.65 3.57
N TYR A 252 -21.81 -8.57 2.82
CA TYR A 252 -22.05 -8.56 1.37
C TYR A 252 -21.10 -9.52 0.64
N ILE A 253 -19.79 -9.47 0.92
CA ILE A 253 -18.80 -10.37 0.31
C ILE A 253 -19.15 -11.83 0.58
N HIS A 254 -19.54 -12.14 1.82
CA HIS A 254 -19.90 -13.48 2.26
C HIS A 254 -21.21 -13.98 1.63
N ASN A 255 -22.28 -13.18 1.74
CA ASN A 255 -23.65 -13.60 1.39
C ASN A 255 -23.91 -13.55 -0.12
N HIS A 256 -23.19 -12.71 -0.86
CA HIS A 256 -23.45 -12.51 -2.28
C HIS A 256 -23.04 -13.75 -3.10
N PRO A 257 -23.99 -14.39 -3.81
CA PRO A 257 -23.78 -15.73 -4.39
C PRO A 257 -22.70 -15.79 -5.47
N GLY A 258 -22.47 -14.66 -6.16
CA GLY A 258 -21.43 -14.55 -7.20
C GLY A 258 -20.10 -13.95 -6.72
N LEU A 259 -20.02 -13.49 -5.47
CA LEU A 259 -18.83 -12.80 -4.95
C LEU A 259 -17.95 -13.75 -4.15
N ARG A 260 -18.32 -14.18 -2.94
CA ARG A 260 -17.62 -15.22 -2.11
C ARG A 260 -16.10 -15.34 -2.35
N ALA A 261 -15.43 -14.20 -2.42
CA ALA A 261 -14.05 -14.11 -2.87
C ALA A 261 -13.10 -14.40 -1.70
N LYS A 262 -11.89 -14.88 -2.03
CA LYS A 262 -10.81 -14.96 -1.06
C LYS A 262 -10.54 -13.56 -0.53
N THR A 263 -10.69 -13.34 0.77
CA THR A 263 -10.69 -12.00 1.36
C THR A 263 -9.81 -11.97 2.60
N LEU A 264 -8.87 -11.03 2.62
CA LEU A 264 -8.15 -10.63 3.81
C LEU A 264 -8.63 -9.24 4.23
N PHE A 265 -9.21 -9.16 5.42
CA PHE A 265 -9.81 -7.94 5.96
C PHE A 265 -9.08 -7.53 7.24
N ALA A 266 -8.18 -6.55 7.17
CA ALA A 266 -7.56 -5.99 8.37
C ALA A 266 -8.40 -4.84 8.93
N THR A 267 -8.60 -4.84 10.25
CA THR A 267 -9.44 -3.87 10.94
C THR A 267 -8.91 -3.51 12.32
N HIS A 268 -9.32 -2.35 12.80
CA HIS A 268 -9.17 -1.91 14.19
C HIS A 268 -10.47 -2.09 15.00
N TYR A 269 -11.57 -2.45 14.34
CA TYR A 269 -12.85 -2.74 14.99
C TYR A 269 -12.87 -4.16 15.55
N HIS A 270 -12.78 -4.29 16.87
CA HIS A 270 -12.81 -5.58 17.55
C HIS A 270 -14.19 -6.25 17.46
N GLU A 271 -15.24 -5.45 17.34
CA GLU A 271 -16.64 -5.88 17.20
C GLU A 271 -16.84 -6.74 15.95
N LEU A 272 -16.07 -6.53 14.88
CA LEU A 272 -16.14 -7.34 13.66
C LEU A 272 -15.72 -8.80 13.89
N THR A 273 -15.02 -9.11 14.98
CA THR A 273 -14.64 -10.51 15.29
C THR A 273 -15.85 -11.39 15.63
N GLU A 274 -16.97 -10.79 16.03
CA GLU A 274 -18.23 -11.50 16.28
C GLU A 274 -18.84 -12.08 15.00
N LEU A 275 -18.45 -11.55 13.83
CA LEU A 275 -18.93 -12.07 12.53
C LEU A 275 -18.57 -13.54 12.31
N SER A 276 -17.42 -14.00 12.81
CA SER A 276 -17.02 -15.42 12.70
C SER A 276 -17.98 -16.39 13.39
N GLU A 277 -18.77 -15.93 14.36
CA GLU A 277 -19.75 -16.76 15.07
C GLU A 277 -21.07 -16.84 14.30
N ARG A 278 -21.33 -15.88 13.41
CA ARG A 278 -22.61 -15.70 12.71
C ARG A 278 -22.53 -16.07 11.23
N LEU A 279 -21.39 -15.85 10.60
CA LEU A 279 -21.14 -16.09 9.19
C LEU A 279 -20.19 -17.28 9.06
N PRO A 280 -20.63 -18.39 8.43
CA PRO A 280 -19.70 -19.47 8.08
C PRO A 280 -18.59 -18.91 7.18
N HIS A 281 -17.44 -19.57 7.12
CA HIS A 281 -16.32 -19.14 6.27
C HIS A 281 -15.60 -17.84 6.65
N VAL A 282 -16.11 -17.11 7.63
CA VAL A 282 -15.41 -15.99 8.27
C VAL A 282 -14.62 -16.52 9.47
N VAL A 283 -13.31 -16.30 9.47
CA VAL A 283 -12.42 -16.72 10.54
C VAL A 283 -11.59 -15.55 11.05
N ASN A 284 -11.33 -15.54 12.35
CA ASN A 284 -10.56 -14.49 12.99
C ASN A 284 -9.08 -14.84 13.04
N TYR A 285 -8.27 -13.83 12.81
CA TYR A 285 -6.84 -13.85 13.05
C TYR A 285 -6.44 -12.61 13.87
N ASN A 286 -5.36 -12.74 14.62
CA ASN A 286 -4.75 -11.65 15.36
C ASN A 286 -3.23 -11.61 15.09
N VAL A 287 -2.61 -10.48 15.43
CA VAL A 287 -1.15 -10.40 15.52
C VAL A 287 -0.72 -10.85 16.91
N ALA A 288 0.24 -11.77 16.97
CA ALA A 288 0.86 -12.26 18.19
C ALA A 288 1.58 -11.12 18.95
N VAL A 289 1.29 -11.06 20.23
CA VAL A 289 1.84 -10.09 21.17
C VAL A 289 2.50 -10.84 22.31
N ASP A 290 3.75 -10.50 22.62
CA ASP A 290 4.40 -10.92 23.86
C ASP A 290 4.21 -9.84 24.92
N ASP A 291 3.57 -10.21 26.03
CA ASP A 291 3.26 -9.37 27.18
C ASP A 291 3.73 -10.03 28.49
N SER A 292 4.80 -10.81 28.41
CA SER A 292 5.38 -11.53 29.57
C SER A 292 5.96 -10.60 30.66
N GLY A 293 6.13 -9.30 30.36
CA GLY A 293 6.61 -8.27 31.27
C GLY A 293 5.55 -7.55 32.12
N ASN A 294 4.41 -8.19 32.47
CA ASN A 294 3.30 -7.58 33.24
C ASN A 294 2.66 -6.32 32.60
N GLY A 295 2.64 -6.17 31.27
CA GLY A 295 2.04 -5.00 30.61
C GLY A 295 2.99 -3.81 30.42
N GLU A 296 4.21 -3.84 30.97
CA GLU A 296 5.15 -2.73 30.81
C GLU A 296 5.89 -2.77 29.46
N ASP A 297 6.29 -3.96 29.02
CA ASP A 297 7.01 -4.20 27.76
C ASP A 297 6.20 -5.09 26.82
N VAL A 298 5.43 -4.47 25.92
CA VAL A 298 4.64 -5.17 24.90
C VAL A 298 5.46 -5.27 23.61
N ILE A 299 5.83 -6.49 23.20
CA ILE A 299 6.58 -6.71 21.96
C ILE A 299 5.66 -7.33 20.90
N PHE A 300 5.54 -6.66 19.76
CA PHE A 300 4.81 -7.21 18.61
C PHE A 300 5.70 -8.20 17.86
N LEU A 301 5.32 -9.48 17.91
CA LEU A 301 6.09 -10.56 17.29
C LEU A 301 5.94 -10.60 15.75
N ARG A 302 5.06 -9.75 15.18
CA ARG A 302 4.74 -9.68 13.74
C ARG A 302 4.28 -11.02 13.13
N ARG A 303 3.89 -11.98 13.98
CA ARG A 303 3.35 -13.29 13.61
C ARG A 303 1.83 -13.26 13.64
N ILE A 304 1.17 -13.78 12.61
CA ILE A 304 -0.27 -13.88 12.52
C ILE A 304 -0.72 -15.22 13.09
N LEU A 305 -1.68 -15.20 14.01
CA LEU A 305 -2.20 -16.39 14.68
C LEU A 305 -3.73 -16.46 14.54
N PRO A 306 -4.31 -17.67 14.44
CA PRO A 306 -5.76 -17.83 14.44
C PRO A 306 -6.35 -17.44 15.80
N GLY A 307 -7.54 -16.84 15.79
CA GLY A 307 -8.27 -16.44 16.98
C GLY A 307 -8.57 -14.94 17.05
N LYS A 308 -9.34 -14.57 18.06
CA LYS A 308 -9.65 -13.16 18.39
C LYS A 308 -8.45 -12.54 19.12
N ALA A 309 -8.26 -11.24 19.01
CA ALA A 309 -7.34 -10.53 19.90
C ALA A 309 -7.97 -10.38 21.30
N ASP A 310 -7.21 -10.64 22.36
CA ASP A 310 -7.72 -10.59 23.73
C ASP A 310 -7.95 -9.16 24.24
N ARG A 311 -7.18 -8.17 23.75
CA ARG A 311 -7.20 -6.78 24.22
C ARG A 311 -6.80 -5.76 23.14
N SER A 312 -7.18 -4.50 23.38
CA SER A 312 -6.68 -3.35 22.62
C SER A 312 -5.34 -2.86 23.20
N TYR A 313 -4.32 -2.73 22.37
CA TYR A 313 -2.97 -2.32 22.80
C TYR A 313 -2.66 -0.83 22.56
N GLY A 314 -3.66 0.01 22.25
CA GLY A 314 -3.44 1.42 21.88
C GLY A 314 -2.75 2.24 22.98
N VAL A 315 -3.13 2.05 24.23
CA VAL A 315 -2.51 2.74 25.37
C VAL A 315 -1.08 2.25 25.61
N HIS A 316 -0.83 0.95 25.42
CA HIS A 316 0.51 0.35 25.51
C HIS A 316 1.44 0.89 24.42
N VAL A 317 0.97 1.01 23.18
CA VAL A 317 1.72 1.67 22.08
C VAL A 317 2.04 3.12 22.42
N SER A 318 1.12 3.82 23.07
CA SER A 318 1.35 5.20 23.51
C SER A 318 2.45 5.28 24.58
N ARG A 319 2.54 4.31 25.49
CA ARG A 319 3.62 4.19 26.48
C ARG A 319 4.97 4.00 25.79
N MET A 320 5.05 3.09 24.81
CA MET A 320 6.27 2.84 24.02
C MET A 320 6.71 4.07 23.20
N ALA A 321 5.75 4.88 22.73
CA ALA A 321 6.04 6.13 22.04
C ALA A 321 6.58 7.24 22.97
N GLY A 322 6.67 6.97 24.28
CA GLY A 322 7.22 7.90 25.27
C GLY A 322 6.24 8.97 25.72
N LEU A 323 4.93 8.74 25.63
CA LEU A 323 3.95 9.68 26.18
C LEU A 323 4.11 9.79 27.72
N PRO A 324 3.87 10.99 28.31
CA PRO A 324 4.01 11.17 29.75
C PRO A 324 3.14 10.20 30.55
N SER A 325 3.69 9.65 31.63
CA SER A 325 3.01 8.67 32.49
C SER A 325 1.64 9.17 33.01
N ALA A 326 1.52 10.46 33.31
CA ALA A 326 0.24 11.07 33.71
C ALA A 326 -0.85 10.94 32.62
N VAL A 327 -0.49 11.04 31.34
CA VAL A 327 -1.41 10.87 30.20
C VAL A 327 -1.79 9.40 30.06
N ILE A 328 -0.80 8.50 30.16
CA ILE A 328 -1.02 7.05 30.08
C ILE A 328 -1.98 6.58 31.18
N ASN A 329 -1.69 6.92 32.44
CA ASN A 329 -2.53 6.52 33.58
C ASN A 329 -3.96 7.04 33.41
N ARG A 330 -4.12 8.30 32.96
CA ARG A 330 -5.45 8.86 32.71
C ARG A 330 -6.19 8.16 31.56
N ALA A 331 -5.47 7.79 30.50
CA ALA A 331 -6.05 7.03 29.39
C ALA A 331 -6.51 5.63 29.82
N GLU A 332 -5.77 4.96 30.70
CA GLU A 332 -6.16 3.67 31.28
C GLU A 332 -7.42 3.77 32.15
N GLU A 333 -7.53 4.81 32.98
CA GLU A 333 -8.75 5.08 33.76
C GLU A 333 -9.97 5.27 32.84
N ILE A 334 -9.83 6.12 31.82
CA ILE A 334 -10.91 6.39 30.87
C ILE A 334 -11.29 5.12 30.09
N LEU A 335 -10.30 4.34 29.65
CA LEU A 335 -10.53 3.09 28.93
C LEU A 335 -11.31 2.08 29.80
N ALA A 336 -10.90 1.91 31.07
CA ALA A 336 -11.59 1.03 32.01
C ALA A 336 -13.04 1.46 32.26
N ASP A 337 -13.30 2.77 32.30
CA ASP A 337 -14.66 3.29 32.45
C ASP A 337 -15.51 3.07 31.18
N LEU A 338 -14.92 3.22 29.99
CA LEU A 338 -15.60 2.96 28.71
C LEU A 338 -15.91 1.47 28.53
N GLU A 339 -14.98 0.58 28.88
CA GLU A 339 -15.18 -0.87 28.85
C GLU A 339 -16.28 -1.31 29.82
N ARG A 340 -16.37 -0.71 31.01
CA ARG A 340 -17.46 -0.98 31.97
C ARG A 340 -18.82 -0.42 31.51
N SER A 341 -18.83 0.69 30.77
CA SER A 341 -20.05 1.39 30.37
C SER A 341 -20.68 0.81 29.09
N GLY A 342 -19.94 0.00 28.32
CA GLY A 342 -20.36 -0.47 27.01
C GLY A 342 -20.62 0.68 26.02
N ALA A 343 -21.27 0.38 24.89
CA ALA A 343 -21.56 1.33 23.78
C ALA A 343 -22.42 2.57 24.16
N ALA A 344 -22.77 2.75 25.43
CA ALA A 344 -23.31 4.01 25.94
C ALA A 344 -22.14 4.97 26.22
N GLY A 345 -21.80 5.79 25.22
CA GLY A 345 -20.69 6.74 25.25
C GLY A 345 -20.63 7.68 26.48
N PRO A 346 -19.59 8.52 26.57
CA PRO A 346 -19.15 9.14 27.82
C PRO A 346 -20.18 10.14 28.37
N LYS A 347 -21.08 9.68 29.24
CA LYS A 347 -21.99 10.55 30.01
C LYS A 347 -21.58 10.75 31.48
N ARG A 348 -20.36 10.37 31.87
CA ARG A 348 -19.86 10.52 33.25
C ARG A 348 -18.50 11.20 33.42
N LEU A 349 -17.87 11.72 32.35
CA LEU A 349 -16.50 12.26 32.43
C LEU A 349 -16.40 13.68 33.06
N PHE A 350 -17.50 14.30 33.49
CA PHE A 350 -17.52 15.67 34.06
C PHE A 350 -18.19 15.80 35.42
N GLU A 351 -18.15 14.77 36.27
CA GLU A 351 -18.47 14.95 37.70
C GLU A 351 -17.23 14.64 38.55
N PRO A 352 -16.79 15.56 39.43
CA PRO A 352 -15.74 15.25 40.39
C PRO A 352 -16.24 14.19 41.36
N GLU A 353 -15.52 13.07 41.47
CA GLU A 353 -15.81 12.02 42.44
C GLU A 353 -15.79 12.58 43.87
N THR A 354 -16.97 12.63 44.49
CA THR A 354 -17.08 12.68 45.94
C THR A 354 -17.00 11.24 46.46
N LYS A 355 -15.88 10.91 47.11
CA LYS A 355 -15.68 9.63 47.78
C LYS A 355 -16.84 9.33 48.73
N LYS A 356 -17.47 8.15 48.57
CA LYS A 356 -17.76 7.18 49.65
C LYS A 356 -18.50 5.94 49.12
N GLY A 357 -17.88 4.77 49.30
CA GLY A 357 -18.50 3.67 50.04
C GLY A 357 -19.19 2.54 49.26
N SER A 358 -18.65 1.34 49.52
CA SER A 358 -19.34 0.04 49.56
C SER A 358 -19.41 -0.81 48.29
N LYS A 359 -18.84 -2.01 48.43
CA LYS A 359 -18.92 -3.16 47.54
C LYS A 359 -20.36 -3.68 47.43
N SER A 360 -20.76 -4.07 46.22
CA SER A 360 -21.64 -5.21 45.98
C SER A 360 -21.60 -5.56 44.50
N ALA A 361 -21.13 -6.77 44.19
CA ALA A 361 -21.31 -7.37 42.88
C ALA A 361 -22.77 -7.81 42.74
N LEU A 362 -23.45 -7.41 41.67
CA LEU A 362 -24.74 -7.97 41.28
C LEU A 362 -24.88 -7.95 39.75
N GLN A 363 -24.63 -9.12 39.16
CA GLN A 363 -25.40 -9.80 38.12
C GLN A 363 -26.24 -8.90 37.17
N VAL A 364 -25.77 -8.82 35.93
CA VAL A 364 -26.49 -8.23 34.80
C VAL A 364 -27.65 -9.15 34.42
N SER A 365 -28.89 -8.66 34.59
CA SER A 365 -30.05 -9.15 33.86
C SER A 365 -30.39 -8.11 32.78
N LEU A 366 -30.12 -8.45 31.51
CA LEU A 366 -30.62 -7.68 30.37
C LEU A 366 -32.15 -7.82 30.33
N PHE A 367 -32.84 -6.71 30.08
CA PHE A 367 -34.27 -6.42 30.28
C PHE A 367 -34.64 -6.00 31.71
N ALA A 368 -34.27 -4.76 32.09
CA ALA A 368 -34.80 -4.13 33.28
C ALA A 368 -36.24 -3.65 33.02
N ASP A 369 -37.21 -4.28 33.67
CA ASP A 369 -38.56 -3.73 33.80
C ASP A 369 -38.49 -2.32 34.39
N VAL A 370 -39.23 -1.39 33.78
CA VAL A 370 -39.27 0.01 34.23
C VAL A 370 -39.79 0.04 35.68
N HIS A 371 -38.98 0.54 36.60
CA HIS A 371 -39.32 0.56 38.03
C HIS A 371 -40.68 1.27 38.25
N PRO A 372 -41.62 0.69 39.02
CA PRO A 372 -43.00 1.22 39.15
C PRO A 372 -43.09 2.69 39.58
N VAL A 373 -42.12 3.14 40.36
CA VAL A 373 -41.96 4.55 40.80
C VAL A 373 -41.78 5.50 39.62
N VAL A 374 -41.02 5.10 38.60
CA VAL A 374 -40.75 5.93 37.41
C VAL A 374 -42.00 6.09 36.55
N GLU A 375 -42.83 5.05 36.44
CA GLU A 375 -44.14 5.17 35.80
C GLU A 375 -45.11 6.05 36.60
N ALA A 376 -45.15 5.88 37.92
CA ALA A 376 -46.03 6.64 38.79
C ALA A 376 -45.72 8.14 38.76
N LEU A 377 -44.42 8.50 38.68
CA LEU A 377 -43.97 9.88 38.50
C LEU A 377 -44.36 10.47 37.15
N ARG A 378 -44.27 9.70 36.05
CA ARG A 378 -44.67 10.18 34.71
C ARG A 378 -46.17 10.48 34.59
N LYS A 379 -46.99 9.81 35.39
CA LYS A 379 -48.47 9.96 35.39
C LYS A 379 -48.96 11.02 36.39
N LEU A 380 -48.06 11.68 37.13
CA LEU A 380 -48.43 12.64 38.17
C LEU A 380 -48.62 14.05 37.60
N ASP A 381 -49.82 14.63 37.77
CA ASP A 381 -50.05 16.04 37.46
C ASP A 381 -49.73 16.91 38.68
N VAL A 382 -48.51 17.45 38.68
CA VAL A 382 -47.96 18.23 39.79
C VAL A 382 -48.70 19.56 39.98
N ASN A 383 -49.29 20.11 38.92
CA ASN A 383 -49.93 21.44 38.97
C ASN A 383 -51.35 21.40 39.55
N GLY A 384 -51.95 20.20 39.64
CA GLY A 384 -53.30 19.99 40.20
C GLY A 384 -53.32 19.55 41.67
N LEU A 385 -52.17 19.35 42.30
CA LEU A 385 -52.09 18.80 43.67
C LEU A 385 -52.16 19.89 44.74
N THR A 386 -52.94 19.64 45.78
CA THR A 386 -52.85 20.45 47.00
C THR A 386 -51.57 20.10 47.77
N PRO A 387 -51.01 21.01 48.59
CA PRO A 387 -49.77 20.75 49.33
C PRO A 387 -49.81 19.50 50.21
N LEU A 388 -50.98 19.14 50.75
CA LEU A 388 -51.16 17.92 51.56
C LEU A 388 -51.14 16.66 50.69
N ASP A 389 -51.77 16.71 49.51
CA ASP A 389 -51.79 15.58 48.56
C ASP A 389 -50.39 15.32 47.97
N ALA A 390 -49.63 16.37 47.71
CA ALA A 390 -48.25 16.27 47.25
C ALA A 390 -47.35 15.54 48.27
N LEU A 391 -47.49 15.87 49.56
CA LEU A 391 -46.77 15.20 50.65
C LEU A 391 -47.17 13.74 50.80
N ASN A 392 -48.47 13.44 50.73
CA ASN A 392 -48.96 12.05 50.79
C ASN A 392 -48.46 11.23 49.59
N ARG A 393 -48.43 11.82 48.39
CA ARG A 393 -47.96 11.13 47.19
C ARG A 393 -46.46 10.89 47.18
N LEU A 394 -45.68 11.83 47.72
CA LEU A 394 -44.24 11.64 47.95
C LEU A 394 -43.96 10.52 48.96
N TYR A 395 -44.77 10.41 50.01
CA TYR A 395 -44.68 9.31 50.98
C TYR A 395 -44.98 7.95 50.35
N GLU A 396 -46.00 7.86 49.48
CA GLU A 396 -46.30 6.64 48.73
C GLU A 396 -45.18 6.24 47.77
N LEU A 397 -44.61 7.21 47.04
CA LEU A 397 -43.48 6.97 46.14
C LEU A 397 -42.22 6.53 46.91
N GLN A 398 -41.97 7.09 48.10
CA GLN A 398 -40.88 6.67 48.97
C GLN A 398 -41.06 5.22 49.44
N LYS A 399 -42.30 4.83 49.77
CA LYS A 399 -42.61 3.45 50.15
C LYS A 399 -42.40 2.49 48.97
N MET A 400 -42.85 2.86 47.78
CA MET A 400 -42.64 2.07 46.54
C MET A 400 -41.16 1.96 46.14
N ALA A 401 -40.32 2.93 46.52
CA ALA A 401 -38.88 2.90 46.27
C ALA A 401 -38.09 2.10 47.33
N GLY A 402 -38.67 1.84 48.51
CA GLY A 402 -38.04 1.09 49.59
C GLY A 402 -38.33 -0.41 49.62
N GLU A 403 -39.29 -0.89 48.81
CA GLU A 403 -39.69 -2.31 48.71
C GLU A 403 -39.11 -3.00 47.45
N GLY A 404 -38.10 -2.42 46.78
CA GLY A 404 -37.46 -2.96 45.56
C GLY A 404 -36.01 -3.38 45.76
#